data_AF-A0A6V7X7Y0-F1
#
_entry.id   AF-A0A6V7X7Y0-F1
#
_cell.length_a   1.000
_cell.length_b   1.000
_cell.length_c   1.000
_cell.angle_alpha   90.00
_cell.angle_beta   90.00
_cell.angle_gamma   90.00
#
_symmetry.space_group_name_H-M   'P 1'
#
loop_
_entity.id
_entity.type
_entity.pdbx_description
1 polymer ?
#
loop_
_entity_poly.entity_id
_entity_poly.type
_entity_poly.pdbx_seq_one_letter_code
_entity_poly.pdbx_strand_id
1 'polypeptide(L)'
;MLRVTALLGTLLAIWTSLNCVMSEETTIVGYGRHTMVDNKITQLGTARRIANSNEDLEEYKGTENACDVKLDDNGDIILNYNSVRETGCAIDLLHRHFAYKFEFNATLSNDNKEIKECLQPMSTDGFNANLVPFAYSIGSERFEKLKEGPYEGEDISCDKKDECRQSGGECLKPGGLEFGWAYNEDKVHVGMQPVGEPVVCQCPLKDDHVNNLKSEINVRVDDGPYWFKIEKVEGRYLIPSTCNFVCLQRFDEIINKKGLIKPITWIIVDESNGYGYFHYDQLLAFYLLPQKASFQRDGNNIKRNSASRWT
;
A
#
# COMPACT_ATOMS: atom_id res chain seq x y z
N MET A 1 -27.21 0.95 -73.51
CA MET A 1 -26.80 1.73 -72.33
C MET A 1 -27.87 1.52 -71.26
N LEU A 2 -27.80 0.49 -70.40
CA LEU A 2 -26.92 0.39 -69.22
C LEU A 2 -26.91 1.69 -68.41
N ARG A 3 -27.82 1.79 -67.43
CA ARG A 3 -27.54 2.31 -66.08
C ARG A 3 -28.54 1.71 -65.09
N VAL A 4 -27.97 0.80 -64.29
CA VAL A 4 -28.47 0.22 -63.05
C VAL A 4 -28.30 1.26 -61.93
N THR A 5 -29.16 1.22 -60.92
CA THR A 5 -28.91 1.24 -59.45
C THR A 5 -30.05 1.98 -58.75
N ALA A 6 -30.99 1.26 -58.14
CA ALA A 6 -30.94 0.66 -56.80
C ALA A 6 -31.62 1.59 -55.78
N LEU A 7 -32.90 1.32 -55.50
CA LEU A 7 -33.58 1.90 -54.34
C LEU A 7 -33.51 0.90 -53.19
N LEU A 8 -32.68 1.28 -52.23
CA LEU A 8 -32.54 0.81 -50.85
C LEU A 8 -33.72 -0.03 -50.33
N GLY A 9 -33.46 -1.32 -50.10
CA GLY A 9 -34.20 -2.09 -49.12
C GLY A 9 -33.86 -1.55 -47.74
N THR A 10 -34.89 -1.14 -46.99
CA THR A 10 -34.82 -0.87 -45.56
C THR A 10 -34.33 -2.12 -44.83
N LEU A 11 -33.04 -2.17 -44.52
CA LEU A 11 -32.49 -3.08 -43.51
C LEU A 11 -33.06 -2.63 -42.16
N LEU A 12 -33.93 -3.45 -41.56
CA LEU A 12 -34.13 -3.43 -40.11
C LEU A 12 -32.81 -3.86 -39.46
N ALA A 13 -31.98 -2.88 -39.11
CA ALA A 13 -30.91 -3.11 -38.15
C ALA A 13 -31.57 -3.23 -36.78
N ILE A 14 -31.79 -4.47 -36.33
CA ILE A 14 -32.07 -4.77 -34.94
C ILE A 14 -30.80 -4.38 -34.17
N TRP A 15 -30.78 -3.15 -33.66
CA TRP A 15 -29.78 -2.69 -32.72
C TRP A 15 -30.13 -3.36 -31.40
N THR A 16 -29.65 -4.59 -31.19
CA THR A 16 -29.56 -5.12 -29.83
C THR A 16 -28.55 -4.23 -29.13
N SER A 17 -29.06 -3.26 -28.37
CA SER A 17 -28.32 -2.69 -27.26
C SER A 17 -27.91 -3.86 -26.37
N LEU A 18 -26.73 -4.41 -26.65
CA LEU A 18 -25.89 -4.99 -25.63
C LEU A 18 -25.61 -3.85 -24.65
N ASN A 19 -26.59 -3.58 -23.79
CA ASN A 19 -26.34 -3.14 -22.43
C ASN A 19 -25.40 -4.20 -21.87
N CYS A 20 -24.12 -4.03 -22.12
CA CYS A 20 -23.10 -4.48 -21.22
C CYS A 20 -23.39 -3.65 -19.96
N VAL A 21 -24.32 -4.15 -19.15
CA VAL A 21 -24.35 -3.85 -17.72
C VAL A 21 -23.00 -4.38 -17.28
N MET A 22 -21.99 -3.51 -17.34
CA MET A 22 -20.82 -3.64 -16.48
C MET A 22 -21.44 -3.85 -15.11
N SER A 23 -21.38 -5.06 -14.58
CA SER A 23 -21.93 -5.29 -13.25
C SER A 23 -21.20 -4.32 -12.33
N GLU A 24 -21.96 -3.45 -11.70
CA GLU A 24 -21.49 -2.59 -10.62
C GLU A 24 -20.68 -3.46 -9.65
N GLU A 25 -19.34 -3.39 -9.73
CA GLU A 25 -18.48 -4.19 -8.86
C GLU A 25 -18.63 -3.61 -7.46
N THR A 26 -19.52 -4.24 -6.70
CA THR A 26 -19.76 -3.89 -5.30
C THR A 26 -18.67 -4.53 -4.45
N THR A 27 -17.94 -3.72 -3.70
CA THR A 27 -16.90 -4.20 -2.78
C THR A 27 -16.97 -3.47 -1.44
N ILE A 28 -16.35 -4.06 -0.42
CA ILE A 28 -16.26 -3.49 0.93
C ILE A 28 -14.86 -2.93 1.13
N VAL A 29 -14.73 -1.69 1.59
CA VAL A 29 -13.43 -1.04 1.80
C VAL A 29 -13.31 -0.48 3.21
N GLY A 30 -12.07 -0.32 3.67
CA GLY A 30 -11.75 0.39 4.89
C GLY A 30 -12.06 -0.36 6.18
N TYR A 31 -11.61 0.22 7.29
CA TYR A 31 -11.94 -0.28 8.62
C TYR A 31 -13.46 -0.24 8.87
N GLY A 32 -14.12 0.83 8.47
CA GLY A 32 -15.54 1.07 8.66
C GLY A 32 -16.45 0.19 7.80
N ARG A 33 -15.89 -0.68 6.95
CA ARG A 33 -16.63 -1.61 6.07
C ARG A 33 -17.62 -0.87 5.17
N HIS A 34 -17.13 0.16 4.48
CA HIS A 34 -17.93 0.98 3.58
C HIS A 34 -18.24 0.23 2.28
N THR A 35 -19.47 0.35 1.78
CA THR A 35 -19.83 -0.20 0.48
C THR A 35 -19.35 0.74 -0.62
N MET A 36 -18.54 0.20 -1.52
CA MET A 36 -18.05 0.89 -2.71
C MET A 36 -18.69 0.30 -3.97
N VAL A 37 -19.21 1.18 -4.82
CA VAL A 37 -19.74 0.87 -6.15
C VAL A 37 -19.15 1.88 -7.13
N ASP A 38 -18.62 1.40 -8.26
CA ASP A 38 -18.03 2.25 -9.31
C ASP A 38 -17.02 3.28 -8.78
N ASN A 39 -16.14 2.84 -7.87
CA ASN A 39 -15.12 3.66 -7.19
C ASN A 39 -15.68 4.82 -6.32
N LYS A 40 -16.93 4.72 -5.89
CA LYS A 40 -17.56 5.67 -4.96
C LYS A 40 -18.08 4.94 -3.73
N ILE A 41 -17.96 5.58 -2.57
CA ILE A 41 -18.56 5.09 -1.33
C ILE A 41 -20.04 5.45 -1.35
N THR A 42 -20.89 4.47 -1.66
CA THR A 42 -22.34 4.65 -1.76
C THR A 42 -23.06 4.42 -0.44
N GLN A 43 -22.42 3.72 0.50
CA GLN A 43 -22.97 3.50 1.84
C GLN A 43 -21.84 3.46 2.88
N LEU A 44 -21.93 4.34 3.88
CA LEU A 44 -21.05 4.28 5.04
C LEU A 44 -21.42 3.08 5.92
N GLY A 45 -20.41 2.29 6.29
CA GLY A 45 -20.59 1.08 7.08
C GLY A 45 -20.77 1.38 8.58
N THR A 46 -20.15 0.57 9.43
CA THR A 46 -20.37 0.59 10.90
C THR A 46 -19.60 1.71 11.59
N ALA A 47 -18.41 2.06 11.12
CA ALA A 47 -17.63 3.18 11.66
C ALA A 47 -18.07 4.50 10.98
N ARG A 48 -19.05 5.19 11.58
CA ARG A 48 -19.60 6.45 11.04
C ARG A 48 -19.18 7.70 11.80
N ARG A 49 -18.73 7.54 13.04
CA ARG A 49 -18.27 8.66 13.86
C ARG A 49 -16.83 8.99 13.47
N ILE A 50 -16.56 10.27 13.25
CA ILE A 50 -15.21 10.79 13.02
C ILE A 50 -14.58 11.02 14.39
N ALA A 51 -13.44 10.39 14.64
CA ALA A 51 -12.66 10.64 15.85
C ALA A 51 -11.77 11.88 15.65
N ASN A 52 -11.86 12.85 16.56
CA ASN A 52 -11.03 14.07 16.53
C ASN A 52 -10.21 14.25 17.81
N SER A 53 -10.28 13.28 18.73
CA SER A 53 -9.60 13.30 20.02
C SER A 53 -9.20 11.88 20.43
N ASN A 54 -8.27 11.74 21.38
CA ASN A 54 -7.90 10.43 21.92
C ASN A 54 -9.08 9.76 22.64
N GLU A 55 -9.98 10.54 23.25
CA GLU A 55 -11.20 10.04 23.88
C GLU A 55 -12.17 9.42 22.87
N ASP A 56 -12.29 10.01 21.67
CA ASP A 56 -13.10 9.41 20.59
C ASP A 56 -12.53 8.07 20.11
N LEU A 57 -11.20 7.91 20.17
CA LEU A 57 -10.50 6.70 19.70
C LEU A 57 -10.72 5.49 20.60
N GLU A 58 -11.08 5.67 21.87
CA GLU A 58 -11.34 4.56 22.82
C GLU A 58 -12.45 3.62 22.33
N GLU A 59 -13.45 4.13 21.61
CA GLU A 59 -14.55 3.33 21.04
C GLU A 59 -14.08 2.38 19.92
N TYR A 60 -12.90 2.64 19.35
CA TYR A 60 -12.32 1.87 18.25
C TYR A 60 -11.21 0.92 18.71
N LYS A 61 -10.77 1.02 19.96
CA LYS A 61 -9.70 0.15 20.48
C LYS A 61 -10.19 -1.29 20.65
N GLY A 62 -9.36 -2.23 20.23
CA GLY A 62 -9.62 -3.66 20.38
C GLY A 62 -10.70 -4.22 19.45
N THR A 63 -11.19 -3.44 18.48
CA THR A 63 -12.06 -3.95 17.41
C THR A 63 -11.23 -4.69 16.37
N GLU A 64 -11.82 -5.71 15.75
CA GLU A 64 -11.15 -6.53 14.75
C GLU A 64 -10.69 -5.66 13.56
N ASN A 65 -9.44 -5.86 13.13
CA ASN A 65 -8.78 -5.13 12.05
C ASN A 65 -8.63 -3.60 12.27
N ALA A 66 -9.01 -3.02 13.42
CA ALA A 66 -8.66 -1.63 13.74
C ALA A 66 -7.18 -1.50 14.11
N CYS A 67 -6.58 -0.38 13.73
CA CYS A 67 -5.29 -0.01 14.28
C CYS A 67 -5.45 0.58 15.69
N ASP A 68 -4.56 0.23 16.62
CA ASP A 68 -4.42 0.98 17.87
C ASP A 68 -3.73 2.31 17.55
N VAL A 69 -4.52 3.39 17.56
CA VAL A 69 -4.13 4.73 17.14
C VAL A 69 -4.12 5.68 18.33
N LYS A 70 -3.23 6.67 18.26
CA LYS A 70 -3.24 7.83 19.15
C LYS A 70 -3.10 9.10 18.31
N LEU A 71 -3.66 10.19 18.80
CA LEU A 71 -3.42 11.52 18.28
C LEU A 71 -2.39 12.22 19.17
N ASP A 72 -1.39 12.84 18.56
CA ASP A 72 -0.48 13.73 19.28
C ASP A 72 -1.09 15.13 19.46
N ASP A 73 -0.35 16.04 20.10
CA ASP A 73 -0.80 17.41 20.37
C ASP A 73 -1.02 18.24 19.08
N ASN A 74 -0.46 17.81 17.95
CA ASN A 74 -0.63 18.44 16.64
C ASN A 74 -1.80 17.82 15.86
N GLY A 75 -2.41 16.75 16.37
CA GLY A 75 -3.43 15.97 15.69
C GLY A 75 -2.85 14.97 14.69
N ASP A 76 -1.56 14.68 14.73
CA ASP A 76 -0.94 13.65 13.91
C ASP A 76 -1.35 12.26 14.42
N ILE A 77 -1.69 11.37 13.49
CA ILE A 77 -2.08 9.99 13.77
C ILE A 77 -0.81 9.15 13.97
N ILE A 78 -0.62 8.64 15.17
CA ILE A 78 0.48 7.75 15.53
C ILE A 78 0.00 6.30 15.52
N LEU A 79 0.68 5.47 14.73
CA LEU A 79 0.46 4.03 14.60
C LEU A 79 1.69 3.28 15.12
N ASN A 80 1.48 2.28 15.99
CA ASN A 80 2.55 1.39 16.42
C ASN A 80 2.49 0.08 15.64
N TYR A 81 3.45 -0.16 14.75
CA TYR A 81 3.47 -1.39 13.95
C TYR A 81 3.58 -2.66 14.81
N ASN A 82 4.29 -2.61 15.94
CA ASN A 82 4.52 -3.79 16.78
C ASN A 82 3.22 -4.36 17.38
N SER A 83 2.19 -3.54 17.61
CA SER A 83 0.91 -4.01 18.12
C SER A 83 0.05 -4.72 17.05
N VAL A 84 0.34 -4.48 15.77
CA VAL A 84 -0.43 -5.00 14.62
C VAL A 84 0.40 -5.89 13.71
N ARG A 85 1.63 -6.22 14.12
CA ARG A 85 2.59 -7.00 13.32
C ARG A 85 2.07 -8.37 12.91
N GLU A 86 1.27 -9.01 13.76
CA GLU A 86 0.75 -10.37 13.52
C GLU A 86 -0.52 -10.38 12.67
N THR A 87 -1.38 -9.37 12.85
CA THR A 87 -2.74 -9.36 12.31
C THR A 87 -2.92 -8.37 11.16
N GLY A 88 -2.06 -7.36 11.07
CA GLY A 88 -2.33 -6.15 10.31
C GLY A 88 -3.47 -5.33 10.93
N CYS A 89 -3.74 -4.19 10.32
CA CYS A 89 -4.85 -3.32 10.68
C CYS A 89 -5.20 -2.34 9.55
N ALA A 90 -6.34 -1.67 9.66
CA ALA A 90 -6.81 -0.65 8.75
C ALA A 90 -7.18 0.64 9.51
N ILE A 91 -7.02 1.76 8.83
CA ILE A 91 -7.51 3.07 9.25
C ILE A 91 -8.16 3.78 8.07
N ASP A 92 -9.30 4.42 8.32
CA ASP A 92 -9.98 5.25 7.34
C ASP A 92 -9.65 6.72 7.58
N LEU A 93 -9.10 7.35 6.56
CA LEU A 93 -8.69 8.75 6.57
C LEU A 93 -9.66 9.54 5.71
N LEU A 94 -10.31 10.53 6.32
CA LEU A 94 -11.25 11.41 5.66
C LEU A 94 -10.55 12.69 5.21
N HIS A 95 -10.77 13.10 3.97
CA HIS A 95 -10.11 14.25 3.37
C HIS A 95 -11.10 15.14 2.61
N ARG A 96 -10.78 16.44 2.48
CA ARG A 96 -11.59 17.42 1.75
C ARG A 96 -11.25 17.51 0.26
N HIS A 97 -9.95 17.47 -0.05
CA HIS A 97 -9.42 17.55 -1.42
C HIS A 97 -8.10 16.78 -1.52
N PHE A 98 -8.16 15.51 -1.85
CA PHE A 98 -6.95 14.69 -1.95
C PHE A 98 -6.13 15.15 -3.15
N ALA A 99 -4.90 15.62 -2.90
CA ALA A 99 -3.86 15.59 -3.91
C ALA A 99 -3.46 14.12 -4.08
N TYR A 100 -3.24 13.62 -5.29
CA TYR A 100 -2.84 12.23 -5.63
C TYR A 100 -1.48 11.82 -5.02
N LYS A 101 -1.32 12.03 -3.73
CA LYS A 101 -0.09 12.08 -2.97
C LYS A 101 -0.43 11.74 -1.52
N PHE A 102 0.23 10.73 -1.00
CA PHE A 102 0.15 10.31 0.39
C PHE A 102 1.54 10.37 1.01
N GLU A 103 1.65 10.94 2.20
CA GLU A 103 2.92 11.07 2.92
C GLU A 103 2.72 10.67 4.38
N PHE A 104 3.73 10.00 4.94
CA PHE A 104 3.79 9.70 6.36
C PHE A 104 5.24 9.60 6.83
N ASN A 105 5.47 9.86 8.10
CA ASN A 105 6.78 9.62 8.72
C ASN A 105 6.81 8.21 9.31
N ALA A 106 7.89 7.48 9.05
CA ALA A 106 8.14 6.18 9.63
C ALA A 106 9.38 6.27 10.53
N THR A 107 9.23 5.81 11.78
CA THR A 107 10.28 5.89 12.80
C THR A 107 10.64 4.50 13.29
N LEU A 108 11.93 4.17 13.27
CA LEU A 108 12.52 3.06 13.98
C LEU A 108 13.11 3.58 15.30
N SER A 109 12.79 2.94 16.42
CA SER A 109 13.35 3.27 17.74
C SER A 109 13.46 2.02 18.62
N ASN A 110 14.32 2.08 19.63
CA ASN A 110 14.56 1.00 20.59
C ASN A 110 14.54 1.53 22.04
N ASP A 111 13.42 2.08 22.51
CA ASP A 111 13.18 2.46 23.92
C ASP A 111 14.41 2.99 24.69
N ASN A 112 14.95 4.14 24.28
CA ASN A 112 16.13 4.80 24.85
C ASN A 112 17.47 4.04 24.71
N LYS A 113 17.55 3.05 23.84
CA LYS A 113 18.79 2.34 23.46
C LYS A 113 19.15 2.60 22.00
N GLU A 114 20.35 2.17 21.63
CA GLU A 114 20.84 2.23 20.26
C GLU A 114 19.99 1.36 19.32
N ILE A 115 19.65 1.88 18.15
CA ILE A 115 18.88 1.15 17.13
C ILE A 115 19.65 -0.04 16.54
N LYS A 116 20.97 -0.12 16.74
CA LYS A 116 21.81 -1.25 16.33
C LYS A 116 21.26 -2.59 16.78
N GLU A 117 20.66 -2.66 17.98
CA GLU A 117 20.11 -3.90 18.53
C GLU A 117 18.86 -4.39 17.78
N CYS A 118 18.14 -3.48 17.10
CA CYS A 118 16.97 -3.81 16.28
C CYS A 118 17.32 -4.04 14.82
N LEU A 119 18.48 -3.56 14.37
CA LEU A 119 18.89 -3.65 12.98
C LEU A 119 19.71 -4.91 12.72
N GLN A 120 19.55 -5.45 11.51
CA GLN A 120 20.40 -6.52 11.00
C GLN A 120 21.33 -5.97 9.91
N PRO A 121 22.55 -6.53 9.78
CA PRO A 121 23.48 -6.08 8.76
C PRO A 121 22.96 -6.42 7.37
N MET A 122 23.24 -5.56 6.39
CA MET A 122 22.85 -5.78 5.01
C MET A 122 23.45 -7.06 4.41
N SER A 123 24.61 -7.50 4.88
CA SER A 123 25.26 -8.74 4.46
C SER A 123 24.46 -10.01 4.79
N THR A 124 23.48 -9.92 5.68
CA THR A 124 22.61 -11.04 6.09
C THR A 124 21.15 -10.75 5.74
N ASP A 125 20.91 -10.05 4.62
CA ASP A 125 19.58 -9.62 4.18
C ASP A 125 18.84 -8.78 5.23
N GLY A 126 19.57 -7.89 5.91
CA GLY A 126 19.08 -7.19 7.11
C GLY A 126 17.79 -6.38 6.94
N PHE A 127 17.43 -5.99 5.71
CA PHE A 127 16.14 -5.37 5.42
C PHE A 127 14.97 -6.28 5.78
N ASN A 128 15.06 -7.57 5.44
CA ASN A 128 13.98 -8.55 5.65
C ASN A 128 13.57 -8.71 7.13
N ALA A 129 14.49 -8.38 8.04
CA ALA A 129 14.21 -8.38 9.48
C ALA A 129 13.29 -7.24 9.91
N ASN A 130 13.32 -6.11 9.19
CA ASN A 130 12.71 -4.85 9.56
C ASN A 130 11.84 -4.26 8.43
N LEU A 131 11.17 -5.12 7.65
CA LEU A 131 10.19 -4.68 6.65
C LEU A 131 8.86 -4.37 7.31
N VAL A 132 8.26 -3.26 6.91
CA VAL A 132 6.91 -2.84 7.29
C VAL A 132 6.07 -2.81 6.01
N PRO A 133 5.30 -3.88 5.74
CA PRO A 133 4.40 -3.93 4.61
C PRO A 133 3.13 -3.13 4.88
N PHE A 134 2.65 -2.42 3.86
CA PHE A 134 1.47 -1.59 3.89
C PHE A 134 0.77 -1.55 2.53
N ALA A 135 -0.50 -1.18 2.54
CA ALA A 135 -1.29 -0.95 1.35
C ALA A 135 -2.24 0.23 1.60
N TYR A 136 -2.87 0.71 0.54
CA TYR A 136 -3.90 1.73 0.61
C TYR A 136 -4.94 1.46 -0.47
N SER A 137 -6.10 2.09 -0.42
CA SER A 137 -7.03 2.12 -1.56
C SER A 137 -7.40 0.75 -2.16
N ILE A 138 -7.54 -0.28 -1.32
CA ILE A 138 -7.96 -1.63 -1.71
C ILE A 138 -9.24 -2.05 -1.00
N GLY A 139 -9.96 -3.00 -1.61
CA GLY A 139 -11.07 -3.70 -0.99
C GLY A 139 -10.62 -4.69 0.09
N SER A 140 -11.51 -4.97 1.03
CA SER A 140 -11.31 -5.85 2.19
C SER A 140 -10.95 -7.26 1.76
N GLU A 141 -11.53 -7.78 0.68
CA GLU A 141 -11.16 -9.09 0.14
C GLU A 141 -9.68 -9.11 -0.30
N ARG A 142 -9.22 -8.04 -0.95
CA ARG A 142 -7.82 -7.91 -1.34
C ARG A 142 -6.93 -7.71 -0.11
N PHE A 143 -7.37 -6.99 0.91
CA PHE A 143 -6.64 -6.86 2.18
C PHE A 143 -6.48 -8.21 2.90
N GLU A 144 -7.55 -8.98 3.06
CA GLU A 144 -7.49 -10.31 3.69
C GLU A 144 -6.63 -11.28 2.88
N LYS A 145 -6.64 -11.16 1.55
CA LYS A 145 -5.65 -11.85 0.73
C LYS A 145 -4.25 -11.38 1.14
N LEU A 146 -3.92 -10.10 1.01
CA LEU A 146 -2.55 -9.61 1.22
C LEU A 146 -1.96 -9.92 2.59
N LYS A 147 -2.80 -10.10 3.62
CA LYS A 147 -2.38 -10.56 4.94
C LYS A 147 -1.61 -11.89 4.90
N GLU A 148 -1.91 -12.78 3.95
CA GLU A 148 -1.22 -14.08 3.84
C GLU A 148 0.06 -14.04 2.99
N GLY A 149 0.43 -12.88 2.47
CA GLY A 149 1.52 -12.69 1.52
C GLY A 149 1.03 -12.37 0.12
N PRO A 150 1.95 -12.07 -0.80
CA PRO A 150 1.61 -11.85 -2.19
C PRO A 150 1.25 -13.18 -2.87
N TYR A 151 0.50 -13.08 -3.97
CA TYR A 151 -0.08 -14.23 -4.67
C TYR A 151 0.43 -14.35 -6.09
N GLU A 152 0.62 -15.60 -6.51
CA GLU A 152 0.68 -15.95 -7.92
C GLU A 152 -0.68 -15.62 -8.56
N GLY A 153 -0.67 -14.77 -9.58
CA GLY A 153 -1.87 -14.48 -10.37
C GLY A 153 -1.92 -15.36 -11.60
N GLU A 154 -3.11 -15.82 -11.99
CA GLU A 154 -3.31 -16.71 -13.14
C GLU A 154 -2.93 -16.10 -14.52
N ASP A 155 -2.58 -14.82 -14.61
CA ASP A 155 -2.30 -14.10 -15.88
C ASP A 155 -1.19 -13.03 -15.76
N ILE A 156 -0.14 -13.25 -14.99
CA ILE A 156 0.98 -12.29 -14.91
C ILE A 156 2.09 -12.72 -15.87
N SER A 157 2.21 -12.05 -17.03
CA SER A 157 3.38 -12.24 -17.89
C SER A 157 4.57 -11.47 -17.32
N CYS A 158 5.35 -12.12 -16.49
CA CYS A 158 6.63 -11.57 -16.06
C CYS A 158 7.61 -11.67 -17.21
N ASP A 159 7.92 -10.55 -17.87
CA ASP A 159 8.89 -10.51 -18.98
C ASP A 159 10.24 -11.16 -18.61
N LYS A 160 10.56 -11.15 -17.31
CA LYS A 160 11.81 -11.62 -16.71
C LYS A 160 11.60 -12.76 -15.70
N LYS A 161 10.68 -13.69 -15.98
CA LYS A 161 10.34 -14.80 -15.07
C LYS A 161 11.57 -15.56 -14.56
N ASP A 162 12.53 -15.84 -15.43
CA ASP A 162 13.75 -16.55 -15.06
C ASP A 162 14.69 -15.70 -14.20
N GLU A 163 14.89 -14.41 -14.53
CA GLU A 163 15.70 -13.49 -13.70
C GLU A 163 15.04 -13.27 -12.33
N CYS A 164 13.71 -13.18 -12.28
CA CYS A 164 12.95 -13.05 -11.05
C CYS A 164 13.16 -14.26 -10.14
N ARG A 165 13.01 -15.47 -10.69
CA ARG A 165 13.27 -16.72 -9.96
C ARG A 165 14.72 -16.83 -9.50
N GLN A 166 15.69 -16.48 -10.36
CA GLN A 166 17.12 -16.48 -10.01
C GLN A 166 17.46 -15.46 -8.93
N SER A 167 16.74 -14.33 -8.92
CA SER A 167 16.87 -13.31 -7.88
C SER A 167 16.15 -13.70 -6.59
N GLY A 168 15.55 -14.88 -6.52
CA GLY A 168 14.81 -15.35 -5.36
C GLY A 168 13.51 -14.58 -5.14
N GLY A 169 12.84 -14.17 -6.22
CA GLY A 169 11.51 -13.58 -6.17
C GLY A 169 10.48 -14.42 -6.91
N GLU A 170 9.22 -14.03 -6.77
CA GLU A 170 8.10 -14.59 -7.51
C GLU A 170 7.46 -13.51 -8.37
N CYS A 171 6.96 -13.89 -9.54
CA CYS A 171 6.23 -12.96 -10.39
C CYS A 171 4.82 -12.81 -9.83
N LEU A 172 4.64 -11.77 -9.02
CA LEU A 172 3.47 -11.58 -8.17
C LEU A 172 2.64 -10.40 -8.65
N LYS A 173 1.32 -10.42 -8.38
CA LYS A 173 0.52 -9.22 -8.63
C LYS A 173 0.94 -8.21 -7.56
N PRO A 174 1.22 -6.95 -7.91
CA PRO A 174 1.64 -5.99 -6.91
C PRO A 174 0.51 -5.82 -5.90
N GLY A 175 0.82 -6.16 -4.65
CA GLY A 175 -0.15 -6.27 -3.60
C GLY A 175 -0.17 -5.07 -2.66
N GLY A 176 0.99 -4.43 -2.50
CA GLY A 176 1.23 -3.35 -1.56
C GLY A 176 2.69 -2.93 -1.68
N LEU A 177 3.11 -2.11 -0.73
CA LEU A 177 4.46 -1.61 -0.59
C LEU A 177 5.03 -2.06 0.73
N GLU A 178 6.35 -2.10 0.82
CA GLU A 178 7.04 -2.29 2.08
C GLU A 178 8.28 -1.42 2.11
N PHE A 179 8.56 -0.84 3.27
CA PHE A 179 9.82 -0.16 3.55
C PHE A 179 10.51 -0.85 4.71
N GLY A 180 11.81 -0.64 4.87
CA GLY A 180 12.52 -1.17 6.03
C GLY A 180 13.87 -0.55 6.25
N TRP A 181 14.52 -1.00 7.32
CA TRP A 181 15.85 -0.53 7.72
C TRP A 181 16.84 -1.69 7.81
N ALA A 182 18.08 -1.41 7.44
CA ALA A 182 19.23 -2.27 7.66
C ALA A 182 20.42 -1.41 8.03
N TYR A 183 21.56 -2.02 8.36
CA TYR A 183 22.81 -1.27 8.50
C TYR A 183 23.94 -1.84 7.67
N ASN A 184 24.85 -0.96 7.28
CA ASN A 184 26.15 -1.33 6.77
C ASN A 184 27.19 -0.50 7.53
N GLU A 185 28.16 -1.20 8.15
CA GLU A 185 29.12 -0.59 9.06
C GLU A 185 28.41 0.17 10.20
N ASP A 186 28.59 1.49 10.27
CA ASP A 186 27.97 2.37 11.25
C ASP A 186 26.72 3.08 10.73
N LYS A 187 26.36 2.93 9.45
CA LYS A 187 25.30 3.69 8.79
C LYS A 187 24.01 2.92 8.70
N VAL A 188 22.91 3.64 8.91
CA VAL A 188 21.57 3.13 8.65
C VAL A 188 21.26 3.28 7.16
N HIS A 189 20.70 2.23 6.59
CA HIS A 189 20.17 2.21 5.25
C HIS A 189 18.66 1.98 5.31
N VAL A 190 17.95 2.67 4.43
CA VAL A 190 16.51 2.49 4.26
C VAL A 190 16.22 1.96 2.88
N GLY A 191 15.22 1.10 2.82
CA GLY A 191 14.81 0.38 1.64
C GLY A 191 13.32 0.53 1.41
N MET A 192 12.87 0.53 0.16
CA MET A 192 11.45 0.39 -0.17
C MET A 192 11.26 -0.42 -1.44
N GLN A 193 10.21 -1.21 -1.49
CA GLN A 193 9.90 -2.07 -2.62
C GLN A 193 8.44 -2.49 -2.60
N PRO A 194 7.89 -2.95 -3.73
CA PRO A 194 6.67 -3.75 -3.74
C PRO A 194 6.82 -5.00 -2.88
N VAL A 195 5.75 -5.36 -2.18
CA VAL A 195 5.69 -6.64 -1.45
C VAL A 195 5.96 -7.79 -2.43
N GLY A 196 6.99 -8.59 -2.15
CA GLY A 196 7.39 -9.73 -2.99
C GLY A 196 8.48 -9.48 -4.01
N GLU A 197 8.94 -8.23 -4.16
CA GLU A 197 10.09 -7.91 -5.00
C GLU A 197 11.41 -8.23 -4.25
N PRO A 198 12.35 -8.97 -4.87
CA PRO A 198 13.63 -9.29 -4.24
C PRO A 198 14.63 -8.11 -4.24
N VAL A 199 14.43 -7.11 -5.10
CA VAL A 199 15.32 -5.96 -5.22
C VAL A 199 14.82 -4.79 -4.37
N VAL A 200 15.53 -4.55 -3.26
CA VAL A 200 15.28 -3.42 -2.37
C VAL A 200 15.87 -2.14 -2.96
N CYS A 201 15.03 -1.12 -3.16
CA CYS A 201 15.49 0.24 -3.44
C CYS A 201 16.11 0.85 -2.20
N GLN A 202 17.41 0.71 -2.03
CA GLN A 202 18.09 1.13 -0.81
C GLN A 202 18.87 2.43 -0.98
N CYS A 203 18.88 3.24 0.08
CA CYS A 203 19.70 4.44 0.17
C CYS A 203 20.32 4.54 1.57
N PRO A 204 21.62 4.89 1.69
CA PRO A 204 22.21 5.24 2.98
C PRO A 204 21.60 6.55 3.49
N LEU A 205 21.24 6.59 4.76
CA LEU A 205 20.91 7.83 5.45
C LEU A 205 22.20 8.48 5.92
N LYS A 206 22.50 9.68 5.40
CA LYS A 206 23.82 10.32 5.60
C LYS A 206 24.17 10.60 7.05
N ASP A 207 23.16 10.90 7.88
CA ASP A 207 23.33 11.36 9.25
C ASP A 207 22.75 10.37 10.27
N ASP A 208 22.18 9.25 9.81
CA ASP A 208 21.66 8.21 10.70
C ASP A 208 22.69 7.12 10.88
N HIS A 209 23.08 6.93 12.13
CA HIS A 209 24.06 5.94 12.55
C HIS A 209 23.41 4.89 13.45
N VAL A 210 23.97 3.69 13.47
CA VAL A 210 23.43 2.57 14.25
C VAL A 210 23.42 2.83 15.76
N ASN A 211 24.25 3.75 16.25
CA ASN A 211 24.30 4.19 17.64
C ASN A 211 23.29 5.31 17.98
N ASN A 212 22.49 5.77 17.01
CA ASN A 212 21.39 6.69 17.29
C ASN A 212 20.28 5.98 18.08
N LEU A 213 19.46 6.75 18.80
CA LEU A 213 18.29 6.24 19.54
C LEU A 213 17.08 5.99 18.63
N LYS A 214 17.02 6.70 17.50
CA LYS A 214 15.98 6.55 16.49
C LYS A 214 16.52 6.85 15.09
N SER A 215 15.83 6.31 14.08
CA SER A 215 15.96 6.66 12.67
C SER A 215 14.58 7.01 12.14
N GLU A 216 14.45 8.11 11.41
CA GLU A 216 13.17 8.65 10.96
C GLU A 216 13.24 9.04 9.48
N ILE A 217 12.26 8.56 8.72
CA ILE A 217 12.13 8.83 7.29
C ILE A 217 10.75 9.34 6.97
N ASN A 218 10.65 10.17 5.92
CA ASN A 218 9.40 10.49 5.27
C ASN A 218 9.20 9.53 4.08
N VAL A 219 8.09 8.81 4.08
CA VAL A 219 7.66 7.98 2.97
C VAL A 219 6.61 8.76 2.18
N ARG A 220 6.86 8.97 0.91
CA ARG A 220 5.96 9.64 -0.03
C ARG A 220 5.56 8.69 -1.12
N VAL A 221 4.27 8.61 -1.40
CA VAL A 221 3.70 7.87 -2.53
C VAL A 221 2.92 8.85 -3.39
N ASP A 222 3.18 8.91 -4.69
CA ASP A 222 2.46 9.76 -5.63
C ASP A 222 2.13 9.03 -6.94
N ASP A 223 1.33 9.65 -7.80
CA ASP A 223 0.95 9.11 -9.11
C ASP A 223 1.97 9.39 -10.22
N GLY A 224 3.15 9.92 -9.85
CA GLY A 224 4.21 10.30 -10.77
C GLY A 224 5.04 9.13 -11.31
N PRO A 225 6.01 9.42 -12.19
CA PRO A 225 6.91 8.42 -12.76
C PRO A 225 7.89 7.84 -11.72
N TYR A 226 7.87 8.33 -10.48
CA TYR A 226 8.58 7.76 -9.35
C TYR A 226 7.55 7.63 -8.23
N TRP A 227 6.69 6.64 -8.39
CA TRP A 227 5.45 6.39 -7.64
C TRP A 227 5.65 6.21 -6.12
N PHE A 228 6.89 6.10 -5.66
CA PHE A 228 7.26 6.34 -4.26
C PHE A 228 8.64 7.03 -4.14
N LYS A 229 8.86 7.68 -3.00
CA LYS A 229 10.10 8.33 -2.58
C LYS A 229 10.30 8.14 -1.08
N ILE A 230 11.56 7.97 -0.67
CA ILE A 230 11.95 8.02 0.74
C ILE A 230 12.87 9.22 0.92
N GLU A 231 12.56 10.04 1.92
CA GLU A 231 13.29 11.28 2.21
C GLU A 231 13.66 11.33 3.68
N LYS A 232 14.73 12.04 4.02
CA LYS A 232 14.94 12.46 5.41
C LYS A 232 13.98 13.62 5.68
N VAL A 233 13.39 13.66 6.88
CA VAL A 233 12.44 14.72 7.30
C VAL A 233 13.00 16.14 7.14
N GLU A 234 14.33 16.31 7.11
CA GLU A 234 15.03 17.59 6.89
C GLU A 234 15.25 17.96 5.39
N GLY A 235 14.50 17.38 4.46
CA GLY A 235 14.33 17.92 3.10
C GLY A 235 15.42 17.59 2.08
N ARG A 236 16.18 16.51 2.27
CA ARG A 236 17.07 15.98 1.21
C ARG A 236 16.41 14.80 0.51
N TYR A 237 15.96 15.03 -0.72
CA TYR A 237 15.48 13.97 -1.61
C TYR A 237 16.61 12.98 -1.91
N LEU A 238 16.47 11.75 -1.42
CA LEU A 238 17.23 10.62 -1.92
C LEU A 238 16.35 9.97 -2.98
N ILE A 239 16.58 10.33 -4.24
CA ILE A 239 15.98 9.58 -5.35
C ILE A 239 16.66 8.21 -5.31
N PRO A 240 15.91 7.09 -5.13
CA PRO A 240 16.50 5.77 -5.29
C PRO A 240 17.11 5.75 -6.68
N SER A 241 18.43 5.57 -6.77
CA SER A 241 19.11 5.33 -8.04
C SER A 241 18.37 4.18 -8.73
N THR A 242 17.66 4.51 -9.82
CA THR A 242 16.91 3.62 -10.72
C THR A 242 16.78 2.18 -10.21
N CYS A 243 15.75 1.90 -9.43
CA CYS A 243 15.46 0.53 -9.07
C CYS A 243 14.97 -0.24 -10.29
N ASN A 244 15.74 -1.24 -10.68
CA ASN A 244 15.33 -2.17 -11.72
C ASN A 244 14.63 -3.34 -11.03
N PHE A 245 13.31 -3.21 -10.84
CA PHE A 245 12.47 -4.31 -10.36
C PHE A 245 12.58 -5.49 -11.32
N VAL A 246 12.81 -6.68 -10.77
CA VAL A 246 13.08 -7.88 -11.57
C VAL A 246 11.83 -8.74 -11.70
N CYS A 247 10.95 -8.70 -10.69
CA CYS A 247 9.77 -9.56 -10.60
C CYS A 247 8.47 -8.89 -11.04
N LEU A 248 8.55 -7.62 -11.46
CA LEU A 248 7.40 -6.86 -11.93
C LEU A 248 7.50 -6.59 -13.43
N GLN A 249 6.34 -6.55 -14.10
CA GLN A 249 6.24 -6.14 -15.50
C GLN A 249 6.83 -4.75 -15.72
N ARG A 250 7.09 -4.37 -16.98
CA ARG A 250 7.61 -3.06 -17.34
C ARG A 250 6.89 -1.94 -16.57
N PHE A 251 7.68 -0.97 -16.12
CA PHE A 251 7.25 0.18 -15.33
C PHE A 251 5.97 0.87 -15.87
N ASP A 252 5.85 0.96 -17.19
CA ASP A 252 4.70 1.57 -17.87
C ASP A 252 3.42 0.75 -17.77
N GLU A 253 3.50 -0.58 -17.67
CA GLU A 253 2.34 -1.46 -17.53
C GLU A 253 1.85 -1.53 -16.08
N ILE A 254 2.77 -1.44 -15.13
CA ILE A 254 2.48 -1.32 -13.70
C ILE A 254 1.59 -0.09 -13.41
N ILE A 255 1.96 1.08 -13.97
CA ILE A 255 1.29 2.36 -13.71
C ILE A 255 -0.04 2.47 -14.49
N ASN A 256 -0.13 1.84 -15.67
CA ASN A 256 -1.26 2.04 -16.59
C ASN A 256 -2.26 0.87 -16.65
N LYS A 257 -1.92 -0.35 -16.23
CA LYS A 257 -2.69 -1.57 -16.57
C LYS A 257 -3.02 -2.54 -15.42
N LYS A 258 -3.21 -2.06 -14.18
CA LYS A 258 -3.76 -2.82 -13.01
C LYS A 258 -2.73 -3.43 -12.03
N GLY A 259 -1.45 -3.06 -12.12
CA GLY A 259 -0.40 -3.64 -11.27
C GLY A 259 -0.35 -3.06 -9.86
N LEU A 260 0.24 -1.86 -9.72
CA LEU A 260 0.48 -1.22 -8.43
C LEU A 260 -0.71 -0.39 -7.99
N ILE A 261 -1.02 -0.50 -6.70
CA ILE A 261 -2.07 0.28 -6.05
C ILE A 261 -1.66 1.75 -6.10
N LYS A 262 -2.53 2.60 -6.64
CA LYS A 262 -2.38 4.07 -6.60
C LYS A 262 -3.00 4.60 -5.33
N PRO A 263 -2.40 5.60 -4.65
CA PRO A 263 -3.03 6.24 -3.52
C PRO A 263 -4.21 7.04 -4.06
N ILE A 264 -5.39 6.42 -4.06
CA ILE A 264 -6.63 7.03 -4.50
C ILE A 264 -7.57 7.15 -3.32
N THR A 265 -8.24 8.29 -3.24
CA THR A 265 -9.41 8.43 -2.40
C THR A 265 -10.67 8.10 -3.18
N TRP A 266 -11.66 7.54 -2.50
CA TRP A 266 -12.98 7.34 -3.05
C TRP A 266 -13.92 8.45 -2.61
N ILE A 267 -14.72 8.96 -3.54
CA ILE A 267 -15.72 10.00 -3.25
C ILE A 267 -16.86 9.37 -2.47
N ILE A 268 -17.29 10.03 -1.41
CA ILE A 268 -18.44 9.64 -0.59
C ILE A 268 -19.71 10.28 -1.17
N VAL A 269 -20.66 9.45 -1.57
CA VAL A 269 -21.95 9.87 -2.17
C VAL A 269 -23.15 9.30 -1.42
N ASP A 270 -22.95 8.83 -0.18
CA ASP A 270 -24.00 8.26 0.65
C ASP A 270 -25.08 9.31 1.00
N GLU A 271 -26.21 9.25 0.30
CA GLU A 271 -27.37 10.14 0.48
C GLU A 271 -28.19 9.82 1.74
N SER A 272 -28.01 8.64 2.32
CA SER A 272 -28.84 8.13 3.43
C SER A 272 -28.45 8.72 4.78
N ASN A 273 -27.21 9.18 4.90
CA ASN A 273 -26.77 9.94 6.05
C ASN A 273 -26.93 11.42 5.71
N GLY A 274 -27.81 12.14 6.42
CA GLY A 274 -28.05 13.59 6.30
C GLY A 274 -26.84 14.49 6.61
N TYR A 275 -25.64 13.98 6.44
CA TYR A 275 -24.34 14.60 6.55
C TYR A 275 -24.01 15.50 5.34
N GLY A 276 -25.00 16.24 4.83
CA GLY A 276 -24.82 17.29 3.81
C GLY A 276 -23.96 18.48 4.26
N TYR A 277 -23.16 18.33 5.32
CA TYR A 277 -22.37 19.37 5.97
C TYR A 277 -20.98 18.90 6.46
N PHE A 278 -20.50 17.72 6.04
CA PHE A 278 -19.10 17.38 6.28
C PHE A 278 -18.24 17.94 5.17
N HIS A 279 -17.25 18.74 5.55
CA HIS A 279 -16.25 19.26 4.63
C HIS A 279 -15.35 18.16 4.02
N TYR A 280 -15.48 16.91 4.48
CA TYR A 280 -14.71 15.75 4.00
C TYR A 280 -15.60 14.90 3.10
N ASP A 281 -15.28 14.86 1.81
CA ASP A 281 -16.05 14.16 0.78
C ASP A 281 -15.29 12.95 0.20
N GLN A 282 -14.11 12.64 0.75
CA GLN A 282 -13.19 11.64 0.24
C GLN A 282 -12.67 10.73 1.35
N LEU A 283 -12.58 9.44 1.06
CA LEU A 283 -12.07 8.40 1.96
C LEU A 283 -10.84 7.71 1.36
N LEU A 284 -9.75 7.68 2.12
CA LEU A 284 -8.58 6.82 1.89
C LEU A 284 -8.55 5.74 2.97
N ALA A 285 -8.62 4.48 2.56
CA ALA A 285 -8.30 3.38 3.47
C ALA A 285 -6.80 3.11 3.43
N PHE A 286 -6.13 3.20 4.57
CA PHE A 286 -4.72 2.82 4.75
C PHE A 286 -4.65 1.53 5.56
N TYR A 287 -3.79 0.62 5.13
CA TYR A 287 -3.67 -0.71 5.71
C TYR A 287 -2.21 -0.97 6.10
N LEU A 288 -1.98 -1.27 7.38
CA LEU A 288 -0.73 -1.92 7.80
C LEU A 288 -0.92 -3.42 7.63
N LEU A 289 -0.05 -4.04 6.84
CA LEU A 289 -0.09 -5.48 6.61
C LEU A 289 0.71 -6.18 7.71
N PRO A 290 0.34 -7.42 8.09
CA PRO A 290 1.13 -8.20 9.03
C PRO A 290 2.50 -8.52 8.44
N GLN A 291 3.50 -8.75 9.29
CA GLN A 291 4.87 -9.04 8.89
C GLN A 291 4.95 -10.24 7.94
N LYS A 292 4.07 -11.23 8.15
CA LYS A 292 3.98 -12.43 7.30
C LYS A 292 3.54 -12.14 5.86
N ALA A 293 3.04 -10.94 5.60
CA ALA A 293 2.78 -10.47 4.24
C ALA A 293 4.09 -10.23 3.47
N SER A 294 5.18 -9.91 4.17
CA SER A 294 6.54 -9.85 3.61
C SER A 294 7.21 -11.23 3.57
N PHE A 295 8.29 -11.34 2.81
CA PHE A 295 9.14 -12.53 2.80
C PHE A 295 10.48 -12.32 3.51
N GLN A 296 11.05 -13.42 4.00
CA GLN A 296 12.46 -13.52 4.35
C GLN A 296 13.20 -14.27 3.23
N ARG A 297 14.37 -13.74 2.86
CA ARG A 297 15.34 -14.45 2.03
C ARG A 297 16.25 -15.30 2.89
N ASP A 298 16.50 -16.52 2.43
CA ASP A 298 17.52 -17.44 2.96
C ASP A 298 18.30 -17.99 1.77
N GLY A 299 19.23 -17.18 1.26
CA GLY A 299 19.91 -17.41 -0.01
C GLY A 299 18.95 -17.30 -1.21
N ASN A 300 18.83 -18.36 -2.00
CA ASN A 300 17.88 -18.44 -3.12
C ASN A 300 16.48 -18.92 -2.69
N ASN A 301 16.27 -19.23 -1.41
CA ASN A 301 14.98 -19.70 -0.91
C ASN A 301 14.18 -18.52 -0.36
N ILE A 302 12.92 -18.42 -0.80
CA ILE A 302 11.92 -17.54 -0.22
C ILE A 302 11.24 -18.29 0.91
N LYS A 303 11.23 -17.71 2.11
CA LYS A 303 10.40 -18.17 3.22
C LYS A 303 9.44 -17.06 3.59
N ARG A 304 8.18 -17.39 3.86
CA ARG A 304 7.26 -16.42 4.47
C ARG A 304 7.84 -15.98 5.80
N ASN A 305 7.76 -14.68 6.08
CA ASN A 305 8.28 -14.15 7.34
C ASN A 305 7.42 -14.72 8.48
N SER A 306 8.00 -15.58 9.32
CA SER A 306 7.34 -16.04 10.53
C SER A 306 7.46 -14.93 11.56
N ALA A 307 6.34 -14.33 11.94
CA ALA A 307 6.33 -13.18 12.82
C ALA A 307 6.85 -13.48 14.26
N SER A 308 7.01 -14.76 14.61
CA SER A 308 7.51 -15.28 15.89
C SER A 308 9.01 -15.16 16.18
N ARG A 309 9.82 -14.49 15.34
CA ARG A 309 11.30 -14.52 15.47
C ARG A 309 11.96 -13.42 16.30
N TRP A 310 11.20 -12.49 16.89
CA TRP A 310 11.77 -11.34 17.59
C TRP A 310 11.16 -11.21 18.99
N THR A 311 11.94 -11.63 20.00
CA THR A 311 11.76 -11.35 21.43
C THR A 311 13.05 -10.81 21.97
#